data_AF-A0A9E2H9Q4-F1
#
_entry.id   AF-A0A9E2H9Q4-F1
#
_cell.length_a   1.000
_cell.length_b   1.000
_cell.length_c   1.000
_cell.angle_alpha   90.00
_cell.angle_beta   90.00
_cell.angle_gamma   90.00
#
_symmetry.space_group_name_H-M   'P 1'
#
loop_
_entity.id
_entity.type
_entity.pdbx_description
1 polymer ?
#
loop_
_entity_poly.entity_id
_entity_poly.type
_entity_poly.pdbx_seq_one_letter_code
_entity_poly.pdbx_strand_id
1 'polypeptide(L)'
;EDCIFLCQQGKNLPYKSPTFAGMLAAIPGLGYLYDGYPKTALSSFIVNGLFFWGTYQAFDNRDYGLGALMGIFSFGWYTGNIYGSVISASRRNVKLERDILSRFNIGFVF
;
A
#
# COMPACT_ATOMS: atom_id res chain seq x y z
N GLU A 1 -22.13 24.64 -16.60
CA GLU A 1 -21.06 23.85 -17.25
C GLU A 1 -20.36 22.88 -16.29
N ASP A 2 -20.43 23.11 -14.97
CA ASP A 2 -19.79 22.28 -13.94
C ASP A 2 -20.22 20.81 -13.94
N CYS A 3 -21.48 20.50 -14.25
CA CYS A 3 -21.98 19.11 -14.27
C CYS A 3 -21.31 18.27 -15.38
N ILE A 4 -21.05 18.88 -16.54
CA ILE A 4 -20.35 18.21 -17.66
C ILE A 4 -18.89 17.97 -17.26
N PHE A 5 -18.25 18.96 -16.64
CA PHE A 5 -16.87 18.85 -16.14
C PHE A 5 -16.71 17.76 -15.06
N LEU A 6 -17.68 17.65 -14.14
CA LEU A 6 -17.70 16.59 -13.12
C LEU A 6 -17.93 15.20 -13.71
N CYS A 7 -18.82 15.06 -14.71
CA CYS A 7 -19.01 13.81 -15.46
C CYS A 7 -17.74 13.41 -16.23
N GLN A 8 -17.03 14.38 -16.83
CA GLN A 8 -15.79 14.14 -17.55
C GLN A 8 -14.64 13.73 -16.62
N GLN A 9 -14.57 14.31 -15.41
CA GLN A 9 -13.67 13.86 -14.36
C GLN A 9 -14.00 12.44 -13.88
N GLY A 10 -15.28 12.11 -13.70
CA GLY A 10 -15.75 10.77 -13.35
C GLY A 10 -15.33 9.68 -14.35
N LYS A 11 -15.32 10.02 -15.64
CA LYS A 11 -14.94 9.11 -16.73
C LYS A 11 -13.42 8.89 -16.85
N ASN A 12 -12.62 9.82 -16.36
CA ASN A 12 -11.15 9.79 -16.36
C ASN A 12 -10.57 9.51 -14.95
N LEU A 13 -11.27 8.72 -14.12
CA LEU A 13 -10.70 8.32 -12.84
C LEU A 13 -9.46 7.45 -13.10
N PRO A 14 -8.29 7.81 -12.56
CA PRO A 14 -7.10 6.96 -12.63
C PRO A 14 -7.29 5.83 -11.62
N TYR A 15 -8.19 4.89 -11.93
CA TYR A 15 -8.37 3.68 -11.15
C TYR A 15 -7.04 2.94 -11.10
N LYS A 16 -6.45 2.85 -9.89
CA LYS A 16 -5.25 2.05 -9.70
C LYS A 16 -5.66 0.60 -9.56
N SER A 17 -5.08 -0.23 -10.42
CA SER A 17 -5.20 -1.69 -10.38
C SER A 17 -4.65 -2.23 -9.05
N PRO A 18 -5.49 -2.86 -8.21
CA PRO A 18 -5.06 -3.48 -6.95
C PRO A 18 -4.13 -4.68 -7.19
N THR A 19 -4.30 -5.36 -8.32
CA THR A 19 -3.47 -6.50 -8.74
C THR A 19 -2.05 -6.07 -9.10
N PHE A 20 -1.89 -4.92 -9.75
CA PHE A 20 -0.57 -4.36 -10.05
C PHE A 20 0.12 -3.84 -8.79
N ALA A 21 -0.63 -3.19 -7.89
CA ALA A 21 -0.12 -2.78 -6.57
C ALA A 21 0.38 -4.00 -5.76
N GLY A 22 -0.35 -5.12 -5.79
CA GLY A 22 0.06 -6.37 -5.14
C GLY A 22 1.32 -6.99 -5.75
N MET A 23 1.46 -6.98 -7.08
CA MET A 23 2.70 -7.43 -7.75
C MET A 23 3.90 -6.55 -7.38
N LEU A 24 3.72 -5.23 -7.33
CA LEU A 24 4.79 -4.31 -6.91
C LEU A 24 5.11 -4.41 -5.41
N ALA A 25 4.13 -4.79 -4.58
CA ALA A 25 4.34 -4.99 -3.15
C ALA A 25 5.24 -6.19 -2.82
N ALA A 26 5.51 -7.08 -3.77
CA ALA A 26 6.55 -8.11 -3.65
C ALA A 26 7.95 -7.49 -3.46
N ILE A 27 8.14 -6.23 -3.84
CA ILE A 27 9.32 -5.47 -3.41
C ILE A 27 8.88 -4.55 -2.26
N PRO A 28 9.48 -4.68 -1.05
CA PRO A 28 9.11 -3.89 0.10
C PRO A 28 9.03 -2.39 -0.20
N GLY A 29 7.83 -1.83 -0.06
CA GLY A 29 7.56 -0.40 -0.27
C GLY A 29 7.13 0.02 -1.68
N LEU A 30 7.37 -0.78 -2.72
CA LEU A 30 7.02 -0.37 -4.10
C LEU A 30 5.51 -0.32 -4.36
N GLY A 31 4.73 -1.22 -3.75
CA GLY A 31 3.26 -1.16 -3.79
C GLY A 31 2.69 0.12 -3.17
N TYR A 32 3.20 0.51 -1.98
CA TYR A 32 2.81 1.78 -1.34
C TYR A 32 3.27 3.02 -2.12
N LEU A 33 4.43 2.95 -2.78
CA LEU A 33 4.91 4.02 -3.65
C LEU A 33 3.97 4.19 -4.85
N TYR A 34 3.57 3.07 -5.47
CA TYR A 34 2.56 3.05 -6.53
C TYR A 34 1.22 3.60 -6.03
N ASP A 35 0.80 3.28 -4.80
CA ASP A 35 -0.44 3.78 -4.21
C ASP A 35 -0.35 5.23 -3.72
N GLY A 36 0.79 5.92 -3.91
CA GLY A 36 0.97 7.34 -3.54
C GLY A 36 1.16 7.58 -2.04
N TYR A 37 1.62 6.57 -1.30
CA TYR A 37 1.94 6.64 0.12
C TYR A 37 3.46 6.52 0.34
N PRO A 38 4.26 7.55 -0.01
CA PRO A 38 5.73 7.48 0.04
C PRO A 38 6.29 7.28 1.45
N LYS A 39 5.62 7.82 2.48
CA LYS A 39 6.01 7.61 3.89
C LYS A 39 5.89 6.13 4.27
N THR A 40 4.78 5.50 3.91
CA THR A 40 4.54 4.08 4.17
C THR A 40 5.47 3.19 3.35
N ALA A 41 5.79 3.59 2.12
CA ALA A 41 6.79 2.93 1.28
C ALA A 41 8.16 2.90 1.96
N LEU A 42 8.63 4.05 2.46
CA LEU A 42 9.92 4.16 3.15
C LEU A 42 9.95 3.34 4.44
N SER A 43 8.90 3.43 5.27
CA SER A 43 8.80 2.60 6.48
C SER A 43 8.85 1.11 6.15
N SER A 44 8.14 0.68 5.11
CA SER A 44 8.13 -0.72 4.68
C SER A 44 9.53 -1.18 4.23
N PHE A 45 10.24 -0.36 3.45
CA PHE A 45 11.60 -0.65 3.03
C PHE A 45 12.56 -0.80 4.22
N ILE A 46 12.53 0.16 5.17
CA ILE A 46 13.39 0.14 6.34
C ILE A 46 13.12 -1.09 7.21
N VAL A 47 11.85 -1.37 7.54
CA VAL A 47 11.52 -2.46 8.45
C VAL A 47 11.83 -3.83 7.81
N ASN A 48 11.54 -4.02 6.52
CA ASN A 48 11.93 -5.26 5.84
C ASN A 48 13.45 -5.40 5.74
N GLY A 49 14.19 -4.30 5.51
CA GLY A 49 15.66 -4.30 5.53
C GLY A 49 16.23 -4.68 6.90
N LEU A 50 15.66 -4.14 7.99
CA LEU A 50 16.04 -4.50 9.36
C LEU A 50 15.76 -5.96 9.69
N PHE A 51 14.61 -6.50 9.28
CA PHE A 51 14.30 -7.92 9.46
C PHE A 51 15.28 -8.82 8.70
N PHE A 52 15.60 -8.47 7.45
CA PHE A 52 16.55 -9.23 6.65
C PHE A 52 17.94 -9.21 7.29
N TRP A 53 18.41 -8.02 7.69
CA TRP A 53 19.70 -7.84 8.38
C TRP A 53 19.76 -8.62 9.70
N GLY A 54 18.73 -8.47 10.55
CA GLY A 54 18.67 -9.14 11.86
C GLY A 54 18.62 -10.67 11.73
N THR A 55 17.86 -11.17 10.76
CA THR A 55 17.82 -12.62 10.45
C THR A 55 19.18 -13.11 9.98
N TYR A 56 19.81 -12.41 9.03
CA TYR A 56 21.15 -12.76 8.52
C TYR A 56 22.19 -12.79 9.64
N GLN A 57 22.22 -11.76 10.48
CA GLN A 57 23.18 -11.65 11.58
C GLN A 57 22.96 -12.72 12.67
N ALA A 58 21.71 -13.12 12.92
CA ALA A 58 21.42 -14.21 13.85
C ALA A 58 21.97 -15.56 13.34
N PHE A 59 21.79 -15.86 12.05
CA PHE A 59 22.35 -17.08 11.45
C PHE A 59 23.88 -17.05 11.34
N ASP A 60 24.47 -15.88 11.03
CA ASP A 60 25.92 -15.70 10.98
C ASP A 60 26.57 -15.95 12.36
N ASN A 61 25.92 -15.48 13.43
CA ASN A 61 26.32 -15.73 14.81
C ASN A 61 25.99 -17.16 15.30
N ARG A 62 25.44 -18.03 14.44
CA ARG A 62 24.95 -19.39 14.77
C ARG A 62 23.90 -19.41 15.88
N ASP A 63 23.22 -18.28 16.12
CA ASP A 63 22.06 -18.21 17.01
C ASP A 63 20.81 -18.61 16.23
N TYR A 64 20.66 -19.93 16.06
CA TYR A 64 19.54 -20.50 15.31
C TYR A 64 18.19 -20.24 15.97
N GLY A 65 18.15 -20.02 17.30
CA GLY A 65 16.93 -19.68 18.02
C GLY A 65 16.44 -18.29 17.64
N LEU A 66 17.33 -17.30 17.70
CA LEU A 66 17.03 -15.94 17.26
C LEU A 66 16.75 -15.89 15.74
N GLY A 67 17.51 -16.64 14.93
CA GLY A 67 17.33 -16.73 13.49
C GLY A 67 15.96 -17.30 13.09
N ALA A 68 15.50 -18.36 13.75
CA ALA A 68 14.19 -18.95 13.51
C ALA A 68 13.05 -17.99 13.91
N LEU A 69 13.15 -17.34 15.08
CA LEU A 69 12.18 -16.34 15.51
C LEU A 69 12.11 -15.17 14.52
N MET A 70 13.25 -14.57 14.19
CA MET A 70 13.35 -13.47 13.23
C MET A 70 12.80 -13.88 11.85
N GLY A 71 13.07 -15.10 11.39
CA GLY A 71 12.53 -15.63 10.13
C GLY A 71 11.00 -15.71 10.12
N ILE A 72 10.37 -16.24 11.19
CA ILE A 72 8.91 -16.30 11.31
C ILE A 72 8.31 -14.90 11.34
N PHE A 73 8.89 -13.98 12.12
CA PHE A 73 8.43 -12.59 12.18
C PHE A 73 8.58 -11.88 10.84
N SER A 74 9.71 -12.07 10.16
CA SER A 74 9.97 -11.51 8.83
C SER A 74 8.93 -12.01 7.82
N PHE A 75 8.64 -13.31 7.81
CA PHE A 75 7.63 -13.89 6.94
C PHE A 75 6.22 -13.32 7.20
N GLY A 76 5.82 -13.23 8.47
CA GLY A 76 4.53 -12.64 8.86
C GLY A 76 4.44 -11.16 8.46
N TRP A 77 5.50 -10.40 8.71
CA TRP A 77 5.57 -8.97 8.36
C TRP A 77 5.54 -8.73 6.84
N TYR A 78 6.25 -9.57 6.07
CA TYR A 78 6.29 -9.49 4.62
C TYR A 78 4.91 -9.79 4.00
N THR A 79 4.23 -10.83 4.49
CA THR A 79 2.86 -11.15 4.09
C THR A 79 1.89 -10.02 4.43
N GLY A 80 2.03 -9.44 5.62
CA GLY A 80 1.23 -8.29 6.05
C GLY A 80 1.43 -7.05 5.17
N ASN A 81 2.65 -6.78 4.70
CA ASN A 81 2.94 -5.67 3.79
C ASN A 81 2.21 -5.82 2.45
N ILE A 82 2.23 -7.02 1.86
CA ILE A 82 1.54 -7.30 0.60
C ILE A 82 0.03 -7.08 0.75
N TYR A 83 -0.58 -7.68 1.78
CA TYR A 83 -2.00 -7.48 2.07
C TYR A 83 -2.34 -6.01 2.33
N GLY A 84 -1.51 -5.33 3.12
CA GLY A 84 -1.67 -3.92 3.45
C GLY A 84 -1.64 -3.01 2.21
N SER A 85 -0.74 -3.29 1.25
CA SER A 85 -0.69 -2.52 0.00
C SER A 85 -1.96 -2.73 -0.84
N VAL A 86 -2.43 -3.97 -0.98
CA VAL A 86 -3.67 -4.27 -1.74
C VAL A 86 -4.88 -3.57 -1.11
N ILE A 87 -4.99 -3.59 0.22
CA ILE A 87 -6.07 -2.90 0.95
C ILE A 87 -5.96 -1.38 0.78
N SER A 88 -4.75 -0.82 0.82
CA SER A 88 -4.52 0.61 0.61
C SER A 88 -4.92 1.07 -0.79
N ALA A 89 -4.61 0.30 -1.84
CA ALA A 89 -5.06 0.56 -3.20
C ALA A 89 -6.59 0.62 -3.29
N SER A 90 -7.28 -0.38 -2.70
CA SER A 90 -8.74 -0.44 -2.66
C SER A 90 -9.36 0.75 -1.90
N ARG A 91 -8.82 1.08 -0.72
CA ARG A 91 -9.26 2.24 0.08
C ARG A 91 -9.10 3.55 -0.68
N ARG A 92 -8.02 3.70 -1.46
CA ARG A 92 -7.79 4.89 -2.28
C ARG A 92 -8.88 5.05 -3.35
N ASN A 93 -9.27 3.95 -4.00
CA ASN A 93 -10.35 3.96 -5.01
C ASN A 93 -11.70 4.35 -4.38
N VAL A 94 -12.04 3.78 -3.21
CA VAL A 94 -13.28 4.13 -2.48
C VAL A 94 -13.30 5.58 -2.00
N LYS A 95 -12.14 6.12 -1.59
CA LYS A 95 -12.03 7.52 -1.18
C LYS A 95 -12.25 8.49 -2.35
N LEU A 96 -11.66 8.19 -3.52
CA LEU A 96 -11.88 8.96 -4.75
C LEU A 96 -13.37 9.02 -5.12
N GLU A 97 -14.07 7.88 -5.01
CA GLU A 97 -15.50 7.80 -5.29
C GLU A 97 -16.33 8.67 -4.33
N ARG A 98 -16.06 8.61 -3.01
CA ARG A 98 -16.75 9.46 -2.02
C ARG A 98 -16.47 10.95 -2.19
N ASP A 99 -15.24 11.32 -2.51
CA ASP A 99 -14.88 12.73 -2.72
C ASP A 99 -15.64 13.33 -3.92
N ILE A 100 -15.91 12.53 -4.96
CA ILE A 100 -16.73 12.96 -6.11
C ILE A 100 -18.21 13.05 -5.74
N LEU A 101 -18.75 12.02 -5.05
CA LEU A 101 -20.16 12.01 -4.62
C LEU A 101 -20.49 13.16 -3.66
N SER A 102 -19.58 13.50 -2.74
CA SER A 102 -19.78 14.62 -1.82
C SER A 102 -19.80 15.98 -2.54
N ARG A 103 -18.95 16.18 -3.55
CA ARG A 103 -18.99 17.39 -4.40
C ARG A 103 -20.29 17.51 -5.19
N PHE A 104 -20.83 16.40 -5.68
CA PHE A 104 -22.15 16.38 -6.31
C PHE A 104 -23.28 16.78 -5.34
N ASN A 105 -23.27 16.26 -4.11
CA ASN A 105 -24.31 16.58 -3.12
C ASN A 105 -24.32 18.07 -2.71
N ILE A 106 -23.14 18.71 -2.64
CA ILE A 106 -23.04 20.15 -2.34
C ILE A 106 -23.60 21.01 -3.49
N GLY A 107 -23.52 20.53 -4.74
CA GLY A 107 -24.08 21.21 -5.91
C GLY A 107 -25.61 21.09 -6.07
N PHE A 108 -26.26 20.21 -5.29
CA PHE A 108 -27.71 19.96 -5.32
C PHE A 108 -28.45 20.53 -4.10
N VAL A 109 -27.79 21.29 -3.23
CA VAL A 109 -28.47 22.03 -2.16
C VAL A 109 -29.20 23.22 -2.79
N PHE A 110 -30.51 23.04 -3.01
CA PHE A 110 -31.45 24.10 -3.40
C PHE A 110 -31.77 25.02 -2.23
#